data_AF-A0A3N0A5P7-F1
#
_entry.id   AF-A0A3N0A5P7-F1
#
_cell.length_a   1.000
_cell.length_b   1.000
_cell.length_c   1.000
_cell.angle_alpha   90.00
_cell.angle_beta   90.00
_cell.angle_gamma   90.00
#
_symmetry.space_group_name_H-M   'P 1'
#
loop_
_entity.id
_entity.type
_entity.pdbx_description
1 polymer ?
#
loop_
_entity_poly.entity_id
_entity_poly.type
_entity_poly.pdbx_seq_one_letter_code
_entity_poly.pdbx_strand_id
1 'polypeptide(L)'
;MKFIYYFFTAQSCRVYSASSGLTIAIPGVTPEALAAPKELANLGVSSTIFGGPMVLEIIIKDNNIGETNTAQGEPDVSFDGNDLRMIQGSDGYWYAYVAHAGHVATLEADTSVERIEGKGLDFGNKCDTKDVLFTDKTFGNSAIVYTASNVTCDMVLDIDGETEFSIHNNVVRSAKTPTANDAGTNGGIGNNELVHASYWPFIQAFDQLGDDSSIKVIYNKGGSPQEIIVK
;
A
#
# COMPACT_ATOMS: atom_id res chain seq x y z
N MET A 1 43.52 -14.80 -14.06
CA MET A 1 42.16 -14.23 -14.14
C MET A 1 42.29 -12.73 -13.89
N LYS A 2 42.08 -11.89 -14.91
CA LYS A 2 42.40 -10.45 -14.87
C LYS A 2 41.28 -9.69 -14.15
N PHE A 3 41.62 -8.95 -13.11
CA PHE A 3 40.78 -7.93 -12.52
C PHE A 3 40.86 -6.67 -13.39
N ILE A 4 39.71 -6.14 -13.81
CA ILE A 4 39.61 -4.84 -14.48
C ILE A 4 39.13 -3.86 -13.41
N TYR A 5 39.99 -2.91 -13.05
CA TYR A 5 39.65 -1.75 -12.22
C TYR A 5 39.29 -0.59 -13.16
N TYR A 6 38.08 -0.04 -13.03
CA TYR A 6 37.71 1.20 -13.70
C TYR A 6 38.08 2.39 -12.81
N PHE A 7 39.10 3.14 -13.22
CA PHE A 7 39.39 4.48 -12.71
C PHE A 7 38.46 5.48 -13.41
N PHE A 8 37.58 6.16 -12.66
CA PHE A 8 36.89 7.35 -13.16
C PHE A 8 37.73 8.58 -12.84
N THR A 9 38.35 9.17 -13.86
CA THR A 9 38.97 10.50 -13.76
C THR A 9 37.90 11.57 -13.82
N ALA A 10 37.83 12.41 -12.79
CA ALA A 10 36.87 13.49 -12.65
C ALA A 10 37.00 14.52 -13.79
N GLN A 11 36.03 14.55 -14.70
CA GLN A 11 35.83 15.67 -15.62
C GLN A 11 34.45 16.28 -15.35
N SER A 12 34.48 17.41 -14.65
CA SER A 12 33.48 18.48 -14.62
C SER A 12 32.00 18.08 -14.66
N CYS A 13 31.50 17.49 -13.57
CA CYS A 13 30.06 17.39 -13.32
C CYS A 13 29.51 18.81 -13.03
N ARG A 14 28.81 19.42 -14.00
CA ARG A 14 28.06 20.67 -13.77
C ARG A 14 26.63 20.33 -13.41
N VAL A 15 26.28 20.59 -12.15
CA VAL A 15 24.92 20.47 -11.62
C VAL A 15 24.14 21.73 -11.99
N TYR A 16 22.98 21.57 -12.64
CA TYR A 16 22.00 22.65 -12.81
C TYR A 16 20.79 22.34 -11.93
N SER A 17 20.52 23.18 -10.93
CA SER A 17 19.30 23.08 -10.14
C SER A 17 18.20 23.91 -10.79
N ALA A 18 17.17 23.24 -11.34
CA ALA A 18 15.84 23.82 -11.45
C ALA A 18 15.01 23.19 -10.33
N SER A 19 14.33 24.02 -9.54
CA SER A 19 13.34 23.57 -8.56
C SER A 19 12.34 22.63 -9.22
N SER A 20 12.25 21.39 -8.72
CA SER A 20 11.50 20.22 -9.23
C SER A 20 12.30 19.24 -10.09
N GLY A 21 12.85 18.21 -9.44
CA GLY A 21 13.26 16.94 -10.06
C GLY A 21 14.71 16.87 -10.53
N LEU A 22 15.50 15.96 -9.95
CA LEU A 22 16.83 15.62 -10.43
C LEU A 22 16.71 14.80 -11.73
N THR A 23 17.03 15.39 -12.88
CA THR A 23 17.24 14.65 -14.13
C THR A 23 18.74 14.57 -14.42
N ILE A 24 19.28 13.35 -14.41
CA ILE A 24 20.62 13.04 -14.91
C ILE A 24 20.46 12.69 -16.39
N ALA A 25 20.78 13.61 -17.30
CA ALA A 25 20.77 13.35 -18.74
C ALA A 25 22.17 12.93 -19.20
N ILE A 26 22.37 11.64 -19.47
CA ILE A 26 23.50 11.14 -20.25
C ILE A 26 23.02 11.11 -21.72
N PRO A 27 23.62 11.90 -22.63
CA PRO A 27 23.21 11.90 -24.04
C PRO A 27 23.33 10.49 -24.65
N GLY A 28 22.21 9.92 -25.09
CA GLY A 28 22.15 8.58 -25.70
C GLY A 28 21.61 7.46 -24.81
N VAL A 29 21.28 7.72 -23.54
CA VAL A 29 20.46 6.81 -22.73
C VAL A 29 19.26 7.58 -22.19
N THR A 30 18.09 7.36 -22.76
CA THR A 30 16.84 7.65 -22.05
C THR A 30 16.74 6.62 -20.93
N PRO A 31 16.68 7.01 -19.64
CA PRO A 31 16.38 6.05 -18.59
C PRO A 31 14.90 5.67 -18.72
N GLU A 32 14.59 4.64 -19.50
CA GLU A 32 13.26 4.01 -19.52
C GLU A 32 13.01 3.12 -18.29
N ALA A 33 13.83 3.25 -17.24
CA ALA A 33 13.86 2.38 -16.06
C ALA A 33 13.71 3.14 -14.74
N LEU A 34 12.80 4.12 -14.68
CA LEU A 34 12.38 4.69 -13.39
C LEU A 34 11.00 4.12 -13.05
N ALA A 35 10.91 3.45 -11.90
CA ALA A 35 9.70 2.99 -11.23
C ALA A 35 8.82 4.20 -10.82
N ALA A 36 8.27 4.91 -11.80
CA ALA A 36 7.50 6.10 -11.56
C ALA A 36 6.05 5.72 -11.18
N PRO A 37 5.39 6.53 -10.33
CA PRO A 37 3.95 6.46 -10.15
C PRO A 37 3.24 6.57 -11.50
N LYS A 38 2.10 5.88 -11.63
CA LYS A 38 1.26 5.95 -12.83
C LYS A 38 -0.18 6.22 -12.45
N GLU A 39 -0.79 7.12 -13.18
CA GLU A 39 -2.14 7.62 -12.93
C GLU A 39 -2.93 7.59 -14.24
N LEU A 40 -4.15 7.07 -14.17
CA LEU A 40 -5.21 7.24 -15.15
C LEU A 40 -6.22 8.26 -14.58
N ALA A 41 -7.39 8.41 -15.21
CA ALA A 41 -8.35 9.41 -14.76
C ALA A 41 -8.82 9.19 -13.31
N ASN A 42 -9.09 7.92 -12.93
CA ASN A 42 -9.62 7.58 -11.60
C ASN A 42 -8.76 6.55 -10.86
N LEU A 43 -7.73 5.97 -11.50
CA LEU A 43 -6.90 4.90 -10.92
C LEU A 43 -5.44 5.33 -10.90
N GLY A 44 -4.82 5.28 -9.73
CA GLY A 44 -3.40 5.57 -9.50
C GLY A 44 -2.67 4.40 -8.83
N VAL A 45 -1.39 4.26 -9.15
CA VAL A 45 -0.46 3.36 -8.45
C VAL A 45 0.83 4.10 -8.13
N SER A 46 1.41 3.83 -6.96
CA SER A 46 2.67 4.49 -6.53
C SER A 46 3.90 4.08 -7.34
N SER A 47 3.83 2.95 -8.05
CA SER A 47 4.93 2.44 -8.89
C SER A 47 4.39 1.56 -10.02
N THR A 48 5.11 1.54 -11.14
CA THR A 48 4.90 0.58 -12.24
C THR A 48 5.85 -0.61 -12.18
N ILE A 49 6.66 -0.69 -11.13
CA ILE A 49 7.52 -1.82 -10.81
C ILE A 49 7.11 -2.36 -9.43
N PHE A 50 6.91 -3.67 -9.32
CA PHE A 50 6.54 -4.38 -8.10
C PHE A 50 7.43 -5.61 -7.93
N GLY A 51 8.32 -5.54 -6.94
CA GLY A 51 9.24 -6.64 -6.67
C GLY A 51 9.95 -6.48 -5.33
N GLY A 52 10.48 -7.59 -4.82
CA GLY A 52 11.08 -7.62 -3.49
C GLY A 52 10.08 -7.23 -2.38
N PRO A 53 10.57 -6.75 -1.23
CA PRO A 53 9.74 -6.41 -0.08
C PRO A 53 9.21 -4.96 -0.17
N MET A 54 8.49 -4.65 -1.24
CA MET A 54 7.84 -3.35 -1.40
C MET A 54 6.34 -3.42 -1.16
N VAL A 55 5.78 -2.25 -0.83
CA VAL A 55 4.33 -2.03 -0.76
C VAL A 55 3.93 -1.15 -1.95
N LEU A 56 2.97 -1.61 -2.73
CA LEU A 56 2.33 -0.82 -3.78
C LEU A 56 1.09 -0.14 -3.18
N GLU A 57 1.02 1.17 -3.31
CA GLU A 57 -0.18 1.95 -2.97
C GLU A 57 -1.04 2.07 -4.23
N ILE A 58 -2.32 1.74 -4.10
CA ILE A 58 -3.34 1.86 -5.13
C ILE A 58 -4.35 2.90 -4.66
N ILE A 59 -4.62 3.89 -5.50
CA ILE A 59 -5.49 5.02 -5.19
C ILE A 59 -6.63 5.09 -6.20
N ILE A 60 -7.87 5.22 -5.72
CA ILE A 60 -9.02 5.57 -6.57
C ILE A 60 -9.44 7.02 -6.33
N LYS A 61 -9.40 7.82 -7.39
CA LYS A 61 -9.78 9.24 -7.46
C LYS A 61 -11.03 9.39 -8.32
N ASP A 62 -12.14 8.82 -7.85
CA ASP A 62 -13.41 8.88 -8.57
C ASP A 62 -14.40 9.80 -7.85
N ASN A 63 -14.73 10.92 -8.49
CA ASN A 63 -15.63 11.93 -7.94
C ASN A 63 -17.04 11.39 -7.64
N ASN A 64 -17.47 10.29 -8.28
CA ASN A 64 -18.80 9.72 -8.02
C ASN A 64 -18.89 9.01 -6.66
N ILE A 65 -17.74 8.63 -6.08
CA ILE A 65 -17.63 7.93 -4.79
C ILE A 65 -16.68 8.65 -3.83
N GLY A 66 -16.49 9.96 -4.04
CA GLY A 66 -15.51 10.78 -3.31
C GLY A 66 -16.07 11.65 -2.20
N GLU A 67 -17.40 11.78 -2.08
CA GLU A 67 -17.98 12.63 -1.03
C GLU A 67 -17.83 11.95 0.35
N THR A 68 -17.24 12.67 1.30
CA THR A 68 -16.91 12.14 2.64
C THR A 68 -18.05 12.31 3.65
N ASN A 69 -19.03 13.18 3.35
CA ASN A 69 -20.13 13.53 4.27
C ASN A 69 -21.41 12.71 4.00
N THR A 70 -21.31 11.68 3.15
CA THR A 70 -22.41 10.79 2.83
C THR A 70 -21.87 9.39 2.63
N ALA A 71 -22.73 8.38 2.79
CA ALA A 71 -22.37 6.99 2.60
C ALA A 71 -21.94 6.75 1.14
N GLN A 72 -20.77 6.16 0.96
CA GLN A 72 -20.22 5.81 -0.35
C GLN A 72 -19.99 4.30 -0.47
N GLY A 73 -20.21 3.76 -1.67
CA GLY A 73 -19.81 2.41 -1.99
C GLY A 73 -18.30 2.29 -2.14
N GLU A 74 -17.73 1.24 -1.56
CA GLU A 74 -16.32 0.87 -1.78
C GLU A 74 -16.09 0.58 -3.28
N PRO A 75 -14.99 1.05 -3.88
CA PRO A 75 -14.68 0.81 -5.29
C PRO A 75 -14.39 -0.68 -5.56
N ASP A 76 -14.85 -1.19 -6.70
CA ASP A 76 -14.52 -2.52 -7.18
C ASP A 76 -13.14 -2.51 -7.85
N VAL A 77 -12.12 -2.94 -7.09
CA VAL A 77 -10.72 -2.97 -7.51
C VAL A 77 -10.13 -4.36 -7.28
N SER A 78 -9.40 -4.86 -8.27
CA SER A 78 -8.63 -6.09 -8.15
C SER A 78 -7.13 -5.86 -8.38
N PHE A 79 -6.32 -6.63 -7.65
CA PHE A 79 -4.89 -6.78 -7.85
C PHE A 79 -4.61 -8.21 -8.31
N ASP A 80 -4.28 -8.33 -9.58
CA ASP A 80 -4.04 -9.59 -10.27
C ASP A 80 -5.17 -10.61 -10.08
N GLY A 81 -6.42 -10.12 -10.19
CA GLY A 81 -7.62 -10.91 -10.00
C GLY A 81 -8.03 -11.15 -8.54
N ASN A 82 -7.26 -10.66 -7.55
CA ASN A 82 -7.66 -10.65 -6.16
C ASN A 82 -8.41 -9.37 -5.82
N ASP A 83 -9.65 -9.47 -5.37
CA ASP A 83 -10.43 -8.31 -4.93
C ASP A 83 -9.79 -7.64 -3.71
N LEU A 84 -9.70 -6.32 -3.75
CA LEU A 84 -9.08 -5.52 -2.70
C LEU A 84 -10.12 -4.91 -1.78
N ARG A 85 -9.75 -4.81 -0.50
CA ARG A 85 -10.37 -3.86 0.42
C ARG A 85 -9.66 -2.52 0.38
N MET A 86 -10.42 -1.44 0.33
CA MET A 86 -9.95 -0.06 0.25
C MET A 86 -10.62 0.81 1.32
N ILE A 87 -9.89 1.78 1.86
CA ILE A 87 -10.39 2.73 2.86
C ILE A 87 -10.50 4.11 2.22
N GLN A 88 -11.63 4.79 2.44
CA GLN A 88 -11.75 6.18 2.03
C GLN A 88 -11.00 7.10 3.00
N GLY A 89 -10.07 7.88 2.46
CA GLY A 89 -9.38 8.94 3.15
C GLY A 89 -10.26 10.18 3.33
N SER A 90 -9.86 11.07 4.24
CA SER A 90 -10.50 12.37 4.47
C SER A 90 -10.34 13.35 3.30
N ASP A 91 -9.51 13.02 2.31
CA ASP A 91 -9.38 13.73 1.04
C ASP A 91 -10.37 13.25 -0.05
N GLY A 92 -11.25 12.30 0.29
CA GLY A 92 -12.26 11.74 -0.60
C GLY A 92 -11.74 10.64 -1.53
N TYR A 93 -10.45 10.31 -1.49
CA TYR A 93 -9.89 9.22 -2.30
C TYR A 93 -9.91 7.90 -1.55
N TRP A 94 -9.85 6.80 -2.27
CA TRP A 94 -9.79 5.46 -1.70
C TRP A 94 -8.39 4.88 -1.81
N TYR A 95 -7.94 4.20 -0.77
CA TYR A 95 -6.57 3.71 -0.64
C TYR A 95 -6.53 2.22 -0.32
N ALA A 96 -5.65 1.49 -1.02
CA ALA A 96 -5.23 0.13 -0.68
C ALA A 96 -3.71 0.03 -0.73
N TYR A 97 -3.18 -0.84 0.12
CA TYR A 97 -1.76 -1.22 0.14
C TYR A 97 -1.64 -2.71 -0.11
N VAL A 98 -0.82 -3.08 -1.10
CA VAL A 98 -0.59 -4.48 -1.46
C VAL A 98 0.89 -4.83 -1.42
N ALA A 99 1.21 -6.08 -1.08
CA ALA A 99 2.57 -6.59 -1.00
C ALA A 99 2.66 -8.05 -1.48
N HIS A 100 3.87 -8.52 -1.78
CA HIS A 100 4.11 -9.92 -2.13
C HIS A 100 4.30 -10.75 -0.86
N ALA A 101 3.39 -11.69 -0.59
CA ALA A 101 3.34 -12.46 0.65
C ALA A 101 4.64 -13.22 0.96
N GLY A 102 5.28 -13.81 -0.05
CA GLY A 102 6.55 -14.52 0.15
C GLY A 102 7.71 -13.62 0.59
N HIS A 103 7.74 -12.36 0.14
CA HIS A 103 8.78 -11.42 0.51
C HIS A 103 8.55 -10.87 1.92
N VAL A 104 7.28 -10.56 2.23
CA VAL A 104 6.87 -10.20 3.59
C VAL A 104 7.21 -11.32 4.55
N ALA A 105 6.75 -12.57 4.30
CA ALA A 105 7.02 -13.71 5.17
C ALA A 105 8.52 -13.98 5.39
N THR A 106 9.36 -13.76 4.35
CA THR A 106 10.81 -13.92 4.48
C THR A 106 11.41 -12.90 5.44
N LEU A 107 10.98 -11.64 5.38
CA LEU A 107 11.43 -10.59 6.30
C LEU A 107 10.87 -10.78 7.71
N GLU A 108 9.60 -11.16 7.81
CA GLU A 108 8.94 -11.40 9.09
C GLU A 108 9.55 -12.58 9.87
N ALA A 109 10.14 -13.55 9.15
CA ALA A 109 10.83 -14.70 9.74
C ALA A 109 12.29 -14.42 10.14
N ASP A 110 12.87 -13.28 9.76
CA ASP A 110 14.26 -12.95 10.06
C ASP A 110 14.42 -12.48 11.51
N THR A 111 14.84 -13.39 12.39
CA THR A 111 15.08 -13.13 13.81
C THR A 111 16.43 -12.46 14.09
N SER A 112 17.26 -12.23 13.06
CA SER A 112 18.56 -11.55 13.19
C SER A 112 18.45 -10.03 13.16
N VAL A 113 17.28 -9.50 12.80
CA VAL A 113 16.98 -8.07 12.78
C VAL A 113 16.31 -7.68 14.09
N GLU A 114 16.95 -6.77 14.85
CA GLU A 114 16.26 -6.12 15.96
C GLU A 114 15.09 -5.29 15.40
N ARG A 115 13.86 -5.71 15.68
CA ARG A 115 12.66 -4.97 15.33
C ARG A 115 12.51 -3.79 16.28
N ILE A 116 13.13 -2.68 15.89
CA ILE A 116 12.95 -1.41 16.55
C ILE A 116 11.69 -0.78 15.96
N GLU A 117 10.73 -0.45 16.83
CA GLU A 117 9.50 0.25 16.45
C GLU A 117 9.77 1.44 15.51
N GLY A 118 9.00 1.54 14.43
CA GLY A 118 9.15 2.61 13.44
C GLY A 118 10.48 2.61 12.68
N LYS A 119 11.25 1.51 12.69
CA LYS A 119 12.48 1.31 11.90
C LYS A 119 12.41 0.03 11.06
N GLY A 120 13.29 -0.08 10.08
CA GLY A 120 13.39 -1.27 9.21
C GLY A 120 12.22 -1.49 8.24
N LEU A 121 12.18 -2.68 7.65
CA LEU A 121 11.10 -3.16 6.78
C LEU A 121 10.12 -3.99 7.63
N ASP A 122 9.33 -3.29 8.44
CA ASP A 122 8.32 -3.90 9.29
C ASP A 122 6.93 -3.67 8.67
N PHE A 123 6.23 -4.76 8.32
CA PHE A 123 4.90 -4.72 7.70
C PHE A 123 3.77 -4.56 8.73
N GLY A 124 4.10 -4.59 10.02
CA GLY A 124 3.13 -4.63 11.10
C GLY A 124 2.74 -6.05 11.47
N ASN A 125 1.65 -6.19 12.23
CA ASN A 125 1.26 -7.48 12.77
C ASN A 125 0.33 -8.22 11.81
N LYS A 126 0.65 -9.50 11.59
CA LYS A 126 -0.20 -10.39 10.81
C LYS A 126 -1.53 -10.63 11.53
N CYS A 127 -2.59 -10.56 10.77
CA CYS A 127 -3.96 -10.62 11.22
C CYS A 127 -4.53 -12.03 10.97
N ASP A 128 -4.52 -12.90 11.98
CA ASP A 128 -4.98 -14.29 11.82
C ASP A 128 -6.50 -14.37 11.55
N THR A 129 -7.28 -13.48 12.16
CA THR A 129 -8.74 -13.36 11.94
C THR A 129 -9.08 -12.11 11.14
N LYS A 130 -8.53 -11.97 9.93
CA LYS A 130 -8.64 -10.75 9.09
C LYS A 130 -10.05 -10.17 8.90
N ASP A 131 -11.09 -11.01 8.92
CA ASP A 131 -12.46 -10.57 8.65
C ASP A 131 -13.08 -9.79 9.83
N VAL A 132 -12.41 -9.70 10.98
CA VAL A 132 -12.86 -8.92 12.16
C VAL A 132 -12.61 -7.41 12.00
N LEU A 133 -11.85 -7.01 10.99
CA LEU A 133 -11.55 -5.61 10.68
C LEU A 133 -12.79 -4.84 10.24
N PHE A 134 -13.79 -5.53 9.71
CA PHE A 134 -15.03 -4.94 9.23
C PHE A 134 -16.23 -5.63 9.87
N THR A 135 -17.32 -4.89 10.06
CA THR A 135 -18.55 -5.47 10.66
C THR A 135 -19.27 -6.40 9.68
N ASP A 136 -19.30 -6.04 8.40
CA ASP A 136 -20.11 -6.68 7.37
C ASP A 136 -19.32 -7.02 6.10
N LYS A 137 -17.99 -6.92 6.15
CA LYS A 137 -17.10 -7.13 5.00
C LYS A 137 -16.04 -8.17 5.34
N THR A 138 -15.59 -8.89 4.32
CA THR A 138 -14.52 -9.89 4.44
C THR A 138 -13.44 -9.61 3.42
N PHE A 139 -12.20 -9.94 3.75
CA PHE A 139 -11.14 -9.95 2.75
C PHE A 139 -11.26 -11.20 1.86
N GLY A 140 -10.76 -11.14 0.63
CA GLY A 140 -10.61 -12.33 -0.20
C GLY A 140 -9.83 -13.44 0.53
N ASN A 141 -10.15 -14.70 0.24
CA ASN A 141 -9.59 -15.85 0.98
C ASN A 141 -8.06 -15.93 0.89
N SER A 142 -7.49 -15.51 -0.24
CA SER A 142 -6.04 -15.52 -0.49
C SER A 142 -5.30 -14.36 0.16
N ALA A 143 -6.01 -13.34 0.66
CA ALA A 143 -5.37 -12.17 1.26
C ALA A 143 -4.79 -12.51 2.65
N ILE A 144 -3.50 -12.25 2.82
CA ILE A 144 -2.85 -12.21 4.13
C ILE A 144 -2.78 -10.76 4.57
N VAL A 145 -3.41 -10.42 5.69
CA VAL A 145 -3.54 -9.02 6.13
C VAL A 145 -2.54 -8.71 7.23
N TYR A 146 -1.86 -7.57 7.11
CA TYR A 146 -1.00 -7.00 8.14
C TYR A 146 -1.55 -5.63 8.56
N THR A 147 -1.50 -5.29 9.85
CA THR A 147 -2.02 -4.01 10.37
C THR A 147 -0.97 -3.23 11.14
N ALA A 148 -1.16 -1.92 11.28
CA ALA A 148 -0.22 -1.03 11.98
C ALA A 148 -0.11 -1.23 13.49
N SER A 149 -1.10 -1.87 14.12
CA SER A 149 -1.17 -2.06 15.57
C SER A 149 -0.50 -3.35 16.04
N ASN A 150 -0.01 -3.35 17.28
CA ASN A 150 0.41 -4.51 18.08
C ASN A 150 -0.74 -5.44 18.49
N VAL A 151 -1.98 -5.01 18.31
CA VAL A 151 -3.16 -5.81 18.58
C VAL A 151 -3.22 -6.91 17.53
N THR A 152 -2.99 -8.15 17.95
CA THR A 152 -3.40 -9.32 17.16
C THR A 152 -4.87 -9.13 16.82
N CYS A 153 -5.27 -9.36 15.57
CA CYS A 153 -6.67 -9.37 15.16
C CYS A 153 -7.46 -10.54 15.76
N ASP A 154 -7.26 -10.81 17.05
CA ASP A 154 -8.04 -11.72 17.84
C ASP A 154 -9.23 -10.93 18.35
N MET A 155 -10.43 -11.47 18.10
CA MET A 155 -11.63 -10.93 18.70
C MET A 155 -11.51 -11.14 20.19
N VAL A 156 -11.07 -10.13 20.95
CA VAL A 156 -11.40 -9.87 22.36
C VAL A 156 -10.47 -8.78 22.88
N LEU A 157 -11.08 -7.63 23.18
CA LEU A 157 -10.78 -6.73 24.30
C LEU A 157 -9.29 -6.55 24.67
N ASP A 158 -8.67 -5.49 24.18
CA ASP A 158 -7.76 -4.70 25.02
C ASP A 158 -7.74 -3.22 24.58
N ILE A 159 -8.77 -2.47 24.97
CA ILE A 159 -8.87 -1.01 24.74
C ILE A 159 -8.76 -0.21 26.05
N ASP A 160 -8.57 -0.86 27.21
CA ASP A 160 -8.40 -0.17 28.49
C ASP A 160 -7.05 -0.54 29.12
N GLY A 161 -5.95 0.01 28.62
CA GLY A 161 -4.69 -0.03 29.37
C GLY A 161 -3.39 0.32 28.65
N GLU A 162 -3.26 0.01 27.37
CA GLU A 162 -1.99 0.21 26.66
C GLU A 162 -1.95 1.59 25.99
N THR A 163 -1.34 2.55 26.68
CA THR A 163 -1.20 3.95 26.21
C THR A 163 -0.13 4.15 25.16
N GLU A 164 0.54 3.09 24.72
CA GLU A 164 1.61 3.15 23.72
C GLU A 164 1.33 2.11 22.64
N PHE A 165 0.56 2.50 21.62
CA PHE A 165 0.51 1.73 20.38
C PHE A 165 1.89 1.75 19.77
N SER A 166 2.66 0.70 19.99
CA SER A 166 3.92 0.54 19.29
C SER A 166 3.59 0.39 17.80
N ILE A 167 3.94 1.40 17.00
CA ILE A 167 3.68 1.41 15.55
C ILE A 167 4.63 0.42 14.89
N HIS A 168 4.12 -0.79 14.65
CA HIS A 168 4.89 -1.86 14.03
C HIS A 168 4.90 -1.73 12.51
N ASN A 169 3.97 -1.03 11.86
CA ASN A 169 4.10 -0.77 10.42
C ASN A 169 5.06 0.40 10.16
N ASN A 170 6.14 0.14 9.44
CA ASN A 170 7.12 1.14 9.04
C ASN A 170 7.39 1.19 7.52
N VAL A 171 6.68 0.36 6.76
CA VAL A 171 6.72 0.35 5.29
C VAL A 171 5.68 1.31 4.68
N VAL A 172 4.59 1.59 5.40
CA VAL A 172 3.60 2.62 5.03
C VAL A 172 3.70 3.80 6.00
N ARG A 173 4.37 4.88 5.59
CA ARG A 173 4.72 6.02 6.48
C ARG A 173 3.84 7.26 6.34
N SER A 174 2.96 7.30 5.35
CA SER A 174 2.13 8.48 5.06
C SER A 174 0.73 8.08 4.63
N ALA A 175 0.19 7.03 5.28
CA ALA A 175 -1.17 6.61 5.05
C ALA A 175 -2.14 7.76 5.32
N LYS A 176 -3.12 7.94 4.44
CA LYS A 176 -4.14 8.98 4.61
C LYS A 176 -4.97 8.71 5.85
N THR A 177 -5.34 9.77 6.55
CA THR A 177 -6.32 9.69 7.63
C THR A 177 -7.65 9.22 7.03
N PRO A 178 -8.26 8.14 7.53
CA PRO A 178 -9.58 7.71 7.11
C PRO A 178 -10.62 8.80 7.36
N THR A 179 -11.68 8.86 6.54
CA THR A 179 -12.81 9.76 6.83
C THR A 179 -13.46 9.37 8.16
N ALA A 180 -13.93 10.36 8.92
CA ALA A 180 -14.81 10.10 10.05
C ALA A 180 -16.16 9.66 9.49
N ASN A 181 -16.71 8.55 9.97
CA ASN A 181 -18.07 8.18 9.57
C ASN A 181 -19.07 9.03 10.35
N ASP A 182 -19.76 9.91 9.65
CA ASP A 182 -20.98 10.55 10.15
C ASP A 182 -22.23 9.65 9.95
N ALA A 183 -22.09 8.46 9.32
CA ALA A 183 -23.20 7.70 8.76
C ALA A 183 -23.51 6.31 9.39
N GLY A 184 -22.79 5.83 10.42
CA GLY A 184 -22.96 4.45 10.92
C GLY A 184 -22.95 4.33 12.45
N THR A 185 -23.95 3.66 13.01
CA THR A 185 -24.25 3.50 14.46
C THR A 185 -23.21 2.73 15.29
N ASN A 186 -22.07 2.32 14.73
CA ASN A 186 -21.08 1.45 15.39
C ASN A 186 -19.67 2.04 15.53
N GLY A 187 -19.45 3.33 15.25
CA GLY A 187 -18.15 3.99 15.55
C GLY A 187 -16.97 3.56 14.67
N GLY A 188 -17.21 2.84 13.56
CA GLY A 188 -16.17 2.52 12.58
C GLY A 188 -15.66 3.75 11.83
N ILE A 189 -14.48 3.66 11.21
CA ILE A 189 -13.82 4.71 10.42
C ILE A 189 -13.79 4.37 8.92
N GLY A 190 -13.80 5.39 8.07
CA GLY A 190 -13.87 5.23 6.62
C GLY A 190 -15.25 4.80 6.13
N ASN A 191 -15.67 5.20 4.92
CA ASN A 191 -16.97 4.81 4.35
C ASN A 191 -17.16 3.28 4.15
N ASN A 192 -16.11 2.49 4.37
CA ASN A 192 -16.11 1.03 4.41
C ASN A 192 -16.25 0.44 5.84
N GLU A 193 -16.48 1.26 6.85
CA GLU A 193 -16.80 0.85 8.23
C GLU A 193 -15.73 -0.05 8.89
N LEU A 194 -14.46 0.32 8.77
CA LEU A 194 -13.38 -0.35 9.50
C LEU A 194 -13.61 -0.17 11.02
N VAL A 195 -13.68 -1.26 11.76
CA VAL A 195 -14.23 -1.25 13.13
C VAL A 195 -13.38 -0.47 14.14
N HIS A 196 -12.09 -0.26 13.85
CA HIS A 196 -11.20 0.48 14.74
C HIS A 196 -10.05 1.16 13.98
N ALA A 197 -9.65 2.35 14.46
CA ALA A 197 -8.59 3.15 13.85
C ALA A 197 -7.21 2.47 13.88
N SER A 198 -6.95 1.62 14.87
CA SER A 198 -5.66 0.93 15.03
C SER A 198 -5.37 -0.10 13.92
N TYR A 199 -6.40 -0.56 13.20
CA TYR A 199 -6.20 -1.48 12.07
C TYR A 199 -5.70 -0.78 10.81
N TRP A 200 -5.70 0.57 10.78
CA TRP A 200 -5.25 1.35 9.64
C TRP A 200 -3.85 1.95 9.86
N PRO A 201 -2.94 1.94 8.86
CA PRO A 201 -3.07 1.23 7.59
C PRO A 201 -3.00 -0.29 7.73
N PHE A 202 -3.72 -0.99 6.84
CA PHE A 202 -3.53 -2.42 6.61
C PHE A 202 -2.93 -2.69 5.24
N ILE A 203 -2.16 -3.77 5.13
CA ILE A 203 -1.50 -4.25 3.91
C ILE A 203 -2.09 -5.61 3.56
N GLN A 204 -2.52 -5.77 2.32
CA GLN A 204 -3.02 -7.04 1.77
C GLN A 204 -1.90 -7.72 0.97
N ALA A 205 -1.37 -8.82 1.49
CA ALA A 205 -0.30 -9.56 0.85
C ALA A 205 -0.83 -10.80 0.14
N PHE A 206 -0.31 -11.07 -1.06
CA PHE A 206 -0.74 -12.17 -1.93
C PHE A 206 0.47 -12.99 -2.41
N ASP A 207 0.32 -14.31 -2.55
CA ASP A 207 1.37 -15.26 -2.92
C ASP A 207 1.27 -15.76 -4.37
N GLN A 208 0.05 -15.86 -4.90
CA GLN A 208 -0.23 -16.25 -6.29
C GLN A 208 -0.42 -15.02 -7.16
N LEU A 209 0.67 -14.30 -7.39
CA LEU A 209 0.72 -13.23 -8.38
C LEU A 209 1.30 -13.79 -9.68
N GLY A 210 0.76 -13.36 -10.82
CA GLY A 210 1.29 -13.65 -12.14
C GLY A 210 2.73 -13.17 -12.27
N ASP A 211 3.42 -13.64 -13.31
CA ASP A 211 4.83 -13.29 -13.53
C ASP A 211 4.99 -11.76 -13.45
N ASP A 212 5.97 -11.31 -12.64
CA ASP A 212 6.19 -9.92 -12.21
C ASP A 212 5.95 -8.91 -13.34
N SER A 213 6.30 -9.26 -14.58
CA SER A 213 6.10 -8.47 -15.80
C SER A 213 4.65 -8.15 -16.22
N SER A 214 3.61 -8.65 -15.54
CA SER A 214 2.22 -8.59 -16.02
C SER A 214 1.12 -8.37 -14.97
N ILE A 215 1.49 -8.03 -13.73
CA ILE A 215 0.53 -7.83 -12.64
C ILE A 215 -0.46 -6.71 -13.00
N LYS A 216 -1.76 -6.99 -12.88
CA LYS A 216 -2.82 -6.04 -13.25
C LYS A 216 -3.47 -5.40 -12.05
N VAL A 217 -3.57 -4.08 -12.06
CA VAL A 217 -4.48 -3.33 -11.18
C VAL A 217 -5.66 -2.89 -12.02
N ILE A 218 -6.86 -3.38 -11.70
CA ILE A 218 -8.09 -3.10 -12.46
C ILE A 218 -9.10 -2.41 -11.56
N TYR A 219 -9.65 -1.28 -12.02
CA TYR A 219 -10.77 -0.59 -11.39
C TYR A 219 -12.02 -0.63 -12.30
N ASN A 220 -13.11 -1.25 -11.81
CA ASN A 220 -14.38 -1.40 -12.52
C ASN A 220 -15.35 -0.24 -12.21
N LYS A 221 -15.15 0.92 -12.85
CA LYS A 221 -15.86 2.17 -12.54
C LYS A 221 -17.33 2.29 -13.02
N GLY A 222 -18.09 1.20 -13.08
CA GLY A 222 -19.48 1.19 -13.58
C GLY A 222 -19.64 1.45 -15.09
N GLY A 223 -18.52 1.53 -15.82
CA GLY A 223 -18.41 1.68 -17.27
C GLY A 223 -17.23 0.87 -17.79
N SER A 224 -16.46 1.41 -18.74
CA SER A 224 -15.20 0.76 -19.17
C SER A 224 -14.18 0.73 -18.02
N PRO A 225 -13.63 -0.45 -17.65
CA PRO A 225 -12.62 -0.54 -16.61
C PRO A 225 -11.37 0.27 -16.93
N GLN A 226 -10.66 0.68 -15.88
CA GLN A 226 -9.32 1.24 -15.97
C GLN A 226 -8.31 0.20 -15.53
N GLU A 227 -7.23 0.03 -16.30
CA GLU A 227 -6.22 -1.00 -16.04
C GLU A 227 -4.82 -0.37 -16.05
N ILE A 228 -4.04 -0.66 -15.01
CA ILE A 228 -2.61 -0.38 -14.94
C ILE A 228 -1.87 -1.70 -14.82
N ILE A 229 -0.92 -1.92 -15.74
CA ILE A 229 0.04 -3.03 -15.65
C ILE A 229 1.24 -2.55 -14.82
N VAL A 230 1.60 -3.38 -13.85
CA VAL A 230 2.78 -3.28 -13.00
C VAL A 230 3.73 -4.43 -13.37
N LYS A 231 5.02 -4.16 -13.39
CA LYS A 231 6.10 -5.04 -13.88
C LYS A 231 7.03 -5.53 -12.78
#